data_AF-A0A661C494-F1
#
_entry.id   AF-A0A661C494-F1
#
_cell.length_a   1.000
_cell.length_b   1.000
_cell.length_c   1.000
_cell.angle_alpha   90.00
_cell.angle_beta   90.00
_cell.angle_gamma   90.00
#
_symmetry.space_group_name_H-M   'P 1'
#
loop_
_entity.id
_entity.type
_entity.pdbx_description
1 polymer ?
#
loop_
_entity_poly.entity_id
_entity_poly.type
_entity_poly.pdbx_seq_one_letter_code
_entity_poly.pdbx_strand_id
1 'polypeptide(L)'
;MPENKLFARMKKYLDLDAKRRKEKAGKLKKVIKKLKKLEKELTTEYQNTATGEEQKTLENRIVVLHAQRKKGLKALKKINQE
;
A
#
# COMPACT_ATOMS: atom_id res chain seq x y z
N MET A 1 41.86 -12.94 -7.22
CA MET A 1 40.98 -14.01 -7.72
C MET A 1 39.78 -13.42 -8.47
N PRO A 2 39.51 -13.85 -9.71
CA PRO A 2 38.33 -13.44 -10.50
C PRO A 2 37.00 -13.80 -9.81
N GLU A 3 36.99 -14.83 -8.96
CA GLU A 3 35.84 -15.28 -8.18
C GLU A 3 35.33 -14.19 -7.20
N ASN A 4 36.23 -13.46 -6.53
CA ASN A 4 35.84 -12.36 -5.63
C ASN A 4 35.13 -11.22 -6.38
N LYS A 5 35.51 -10.96 -7.65
CA LYS A 5 34.80 -9.99 -8.50
C LYS A 5 33.42 -10.50 -8.90
N LEU A 6 33.27 -11.80 -9.12
CA LEU A 6 31.99 -12.43 -9.44
C LEU A 6 31.02 -12.37 -8.25
N PHE A 7 31.48 -12.74 -7.05
CA PHE A 7 30.69 -12.62 -5.81
C PHE A 7 30.30 -11.18 -5.51
N ALA A 8 31.20 -10.21 -5.71
CA ALA A 8 30.89 -8.79 -5.54
C ALA A 8 29.80 -8.31 -6.52
N ARG A 9 29.83 -8.75 -7.78
CA ARG A 9 28.78 -8.45 -8.76
C ARG A 9 27.45 -9.11 -8.38
N MET A 10 27.48 -10.35 -7.91
CA MET A 10 26.29 -11.09 -7.47
C MET A 10 25.65 -10.42 -6.25
N LYS A 11 26.45 -10.03 -5.26
CA LYS A 11 26.01 -9.25 -4.09
C LYS A 11 25.37 -7.93 -4.52
N LYS A 12 26.01 -7.18 -5.42
CA LYS A 12 25.48 -5.92 -5.96
C LYS A 12 24.15 -6.12 -6.70
N TYR A 13 23.99 -7.23 -7.42
CA TYR A 13 22.74 -7.57 -8.10
C TYR A 13 21.62 -7.88 -7.10
N LEU A 14 21.90 -8.74 -6.11
CA LEU A 14 20.96 -9.07 -5.03
C LEU A 14 20.55 -7.83 -4.22
N ASP A 15 21.49 -6.92 -3.95
CA ASP A 15 21.22 -5.64 -3.28
C ASP A 15 20.33 -4.70 -4.11
N LEU A 16 20.50 -4.67 -5.44
CA LEU A 16 19.64 -3.88 -6.33
C LEU A 16 18.19 -4.35 -6.28
N ASP A 17 17.97 -5.66 -6.25
CA ASP A 17 16.63 -6.22 -6.14
C ASP A 17 16.01 -5.91 -4.77
N ALA A 18 16.78 -6.04 -3.68
CA ALA A 18 16.34 -5.65 -2.35
C ALA A 18 15.99 -4.15 -2.27
N LYS A 19 16.78 -3.28 -2.91
CA LYS A 19 16.52 -1.84 -2.98
C LYS A 19 15.23 -1.54 -3.75
N ARG A 20 15.04 -2.18 -4.90
CA ARG A 20 13.81 -2.05 -5.71
C ARG A 20 12.57 -2.53 -4.95
N ARG A 21 12.66 -3.65 -4.20
CA ARG A 21 11.57 -4.13 -3.33
C ARG A 21 11.22 -3.11 -2.25
N LYS A 22 12.23 -2.56 -1.56
CA LYS A 22 12.04 -1.50 -0.55
C LYS A 22 11.37 -0.26 -1.11
N GLU A 23 11.78 0.20 -2.29
CA GLU A 23 11.17 1.37 -2.95
C GLU A 23 9.71 1.12 -3.32
N LYS A 24 9.40 -0.05 -3.92
CA LYS A 24 8.02 -0.45 -4.23
C LYS A 24 7.16 -0.52 -2.97
N ALA A 25 7.65 -1.16 -1.91
CA ALA A 25 6.98 -1.23 -0.61
C ALA A 25 6.74 0.17 -0.02
N GLY A 26 7.73 1.07 -0.11
CA GLY A 26 7.63 2.45 0.36
C GLY A 26 6.56 3.25 -0.38
N LYS A 27 6.53 3.18 -1.70
CA LYS A 27 5.49 3.83 -2.53
C LYS A 27 4.11 3.29 -2.20
N LEU A 28 3.96 1.97 -2.08
CA LEU A 28 2.69 1.33 -1.73
C LEU A 28 2.21 1.71 -0.32
N LYS A 29 3.11 1.78 0.67
CA LYS A 29 2.80 2.28 2.02
C LYS A 29 2.23 3.70 1.99
N LYS A 30 2.79 4.59 1.16
CA LYS A 30 2.28 5.96 1.01
C LYS A 30 0.84 5.96 0.49
N VAL A 31 0.54 5.15 -0.52
CA VAL A 31 -0.83 5.02 -1.07
C VAL A 31 -1.80 4.47 -0.03
N ILE A 32 -1.43 3.40 0.68
CA ILE A 32 -2.26 2.81 1.76
C ILE A 32 -2.55 3.83 2.86
N LYS A 33 -1.56 4.64 3.26
CA LYS A 33 -1.76 5.72 4.24
C LYS A 33 -2.76 6.76 3.76
N LYS A 34 -2.69 7.18 2.48
CA LYS A 34 -3.66 8.10 1.90
C LYS A 34 -5.07 7.51 1.91
N LEU A 35 -5.22 6.25 1.48
CA LEU A 35 -6.52 5.55 1.51
C LEU A 35 -7.08 5.46 2.93
N LYS A 36 -6.25 5.17 3.93
CA LYS A 36 -6.67 5.14 5.35
C LYS A 36 -7.15 6.51 5.84
N LYS A 37 -6.48 7.60 5.42
CA LYS A 37 -6.87 8.96 5.79
C LYS A 37 -8.23 9.33 5.19
N LEU A 38 -8.40 9.06 3.90
CA LEU A 38 -9.66 9.27 3.19
C LEU A 38 -10.81 8.43 3.75
N GLU A 39 -10.56 7.15 4.06
CA GLU A 39 -11.54 6.28 4.72
C GLU A 39 -11.98 6.86 6.06
N LYS A 40 -11.06 7.39 6.85
CA LYS A 40 -11.37 8.02 8.14
C LYS A 40 -12.19 9.30 7.97
N GLU A 41 -11.79 10.17 7.05
CA GLU A 41 -12.51 11.43 6.72
C GLU A 41 -13.95 11.13 6.27
N LEU A 42 -14.14 10.22 5.32
CA LEU A 42 -15.46 9.82 4.85
C LEU A 42 -16.30 9.14 5.94
N THR A 43 -15.67 8.38 6.84
CA THR A 43 -16.39 7.77 7.99
C THR A 43 -16.87 8.85 8.96
N THR A 44 -16.05 9.87 9.22
CA THR A 44 -16.47 11.02 10.04
C THR A 44 -17.60 11.80 9.35
N GLU A 45 -17.51 12.03 8.04
CA GLU A 45 -18.58 12.66 7.26
C GLU A 45 -19.87 11.84 7.31
N TYR A 46 -19.79 10.53 7.09
CA TYR A 46 -20.92 9.61 7.18
C TYR A 46 -21.62 9.66 8.55
N GLN A 47 -20.87 9.77 9.64
CA GLN A 47 -21.42 9.90 10.99
C GLN A 47 -22.14 11.25 11.23
N ASN A 48 -21.74 12.29 10.51
CA ASN A 48 -22.29 13.64 10.64
C ASN A 48 -23.42 13.95 9.63
N THR A 49 -23.62 13.09 8.62
CA THR A 49 -24.60 13.33 7.55
C THR A 49 -25.97 12.78 7.97
N ALA A 50 -27.00 13.64 7.99
CA ALA A 50 -28.37 13.25 8.32
C ALA A 50 -29.05 12.58 7.13
N THR A 51 -29.12 11.25 7.17
CA THR A 51 -29.98 10.30 6.42
C THR A 51 -30.43 10.65 5.00
N GLY A 52 -30.09 9.75 4.05
CA GLY A 52 -30.64 9.78 2.70
C GLY A 52 -29.72 9.13 1.67
N GLU A 53 -29.83 9.57 0.41
CA GLU A 53 -28.97 9.12 -0.69
C GLU A 53 -27.51 9.50 -0.50
N GLU A 54 -27.23 10.62 0.16
CA GLU A 54 -25.86 11.06 0.49
C GLU A 54 -25.18 10.07 1.44
N GLN A 55 -25.90 9.59 2.45
CA GLN A 55 -25.39 8.60 3.40
C GLN A 55 -25.07 7.26 2.70
N LYS A 56 -25.96 6.78 1.81
CA LYS A 56 -25.69 5.57 1.00
C LYS A 56 -24.50 5.74 0.07
N THR A 57 -24.32 6.93 -0.51
CA THR A 57 -23.20 7.23 -1.40
C THR A 57 -21.87 7.21 -0.64
N LEU A 58 -21.85 7.81 0.55
CA LEU A 58 -20.70 7.78 1.46
C LEU A 58 -20.37 6.36 1.91
N GLU A 59 -21.37 5.56 2.28
CA GLU A 59 -21.19 4.15 2.66
C GLU A 59 -20.52 3.34 1.55
N ASN A 60 -21.06 3.42 0.33
CA ASN A 60 -20.48 2.74 -0.82
C ASN A 60 -19.03 3.16 -1.08
N ARG A 61 -18.74 4.46 -0.95
CA ARG A 61 -17.39 5.01 -1.09
C ARG A 61 -16.43 4.44 -0.04
N ILE A 62 -16.87 4.36 1.22
CA ILE A 62 -16.10 3.79 2.34
C ILE A 62 -15.80 2.31 2.07
N VAL A 63 -16.79 1.53 1.64
CA VAL A 63 -16.63 0.10 1.32
C VAL A 63 -15.58 -0.11 0.22
N VAL A 64 -15.66 0.65 -0.86
CA VAL A 64 -14.68 0.57 -1.97
C VAL A 64 -13.28 0.91 -1.49
N LEU A 65 -13.11 2.00 -0.73
CA LEU A 65 -11.81 2.40 -0.18
C LEU A 65 -11.25 1.37 0.78
N HIS A 66 -12.08 0.78 1.64
CA HIS A 66 -11.69 -0.29 2.53
C HIS A 66 -11.20 -1.52 1.76
N ALA A 67 -11.91 -1.94 0.72
CA ALA A 67 -11.52 -3.05 -0.15
C ALA A 67 -10.18 -2.77 -0.86
N GLN A 68 -10.01 -1.57 -1.40
CA GLN A 68 -8.75 -1.14 -2.03
C GLN A 68 -7.59 -1.11 -1.03
N ARG A 69 -7.80 -0.61 0.18
CA ARG A 69 -6.80 -0.61 1.25
C ARG A 69 -6.40 -2.03 1.63
N LYS A 70 -7.36 -2.94 1.79
CA LYS A 70 -7.12 -4.36 2.10
C LYS A 70 -6.33 -5.05 0.98
N LYS A 71 -6.63 -4.75 -0.29
CA LYS A 71 -5.86 -5.23 -1.44
C LYS A 71 -4.43 -4.70 -1.41
N GLY A 72 -4.23 -3.42 -1.11
CA GLY A 72 -2.92 -2.81 -0.93
C GLY A 72 -2.11 -3.46 0.20
N LEU A 73 -2.72 -3.73 1.35
CA LEU A 73 -2.06 -4.42 2.47
C LEU A 73 -1.63 -5.85 2.11
N LYS A 74 -2.48 -6.59 1.38
CA LYS A 74 -2.12 -7.92 0.86
C LYS A 74 -0.93 -7.85 -0.08
N ALA A 75 -0.91 -6.89 -1.00
CA ALA A 75 0.21 -6.69 -1.92
C ALA A 75 1.50 -6.30 -1.17
N LEU A 76 1.40 -5.45 -0.14
CA LEU A 76 2.54 -5.06 0.68
C LEU A 76 3.11 -6.26 1.46
N LYS A 77 2.24 -7.13 1.98
CA LYS A 77 2.67 -8.36 2.66
C LYS A 77 3.47 -9.27 1.72
N LYS A 78 3.00 -9.44 0.47
CA LYS A 78 3.73 -10.21 -0.55
C LYS A 78 5.12 -9.63 -0.83
N ILE A 79 5.22 -8.32 -1.04
CA ILE A 79 6.53 -7.65 -1.32
C ILE A 79 7.52 -7.82 -0.16
N ASN A 80 7.05 -7.92 1.09
CA ASN A 80 7.92 -8.11 2.26
C ASN A 80 8.25 -9.59 2.54
N GLN A 81 7.53 -10.53 1.93
CA GLN A 81 7.76 -11.98 2.06
C GLN A 81 8.66 -12.54 0.95
N GLU A 82 8.95 -11.74 -0.09
CA GLU A 82 9.92 -11.97 -1.18
C GLU A 82 11.31 -11.36 -0.87
#